data_AF-A0A1C4YZ32-F1
#
_entry.id   AF-A0A1C4YZ32-F1
#
_cell.length_a   1.000
_cell.length_b   1.000
_cell.length_c   1.000
_cell.angle_alpha   90.00
_cell.angle_beta   90.00
_cell.angle_gamma   90.00
#
_symmetry.space_group_name_H-M   'P 1'
#
loop_
_entity.id
_entity.type
_entity.pdbx_description
1 polymer ?
#
loop_
_entity_poly.entity_id
_entity_poly.type
_entity_poly.pdbx_seq_one_letter_code
_entity_poly.pdbx_strand_id
1 'polypeptide(L)'
;MTTRERATRVSGWPVSWADAGARQEPGGPAAVVTAGTGRRASAAGHYPDAMRYQEVEKAVQQLIDAAGEDELHAFGLATITRLTTADLVDEADEEDLDEDARAALATALETVTTAGAAELRALLDRIDEGTLADGDMDPGLLIVLTALEHWTTFLEEHRRGELYELAIRSLEEVDYRVSAELDDFLADPEMAAEYARIRQSLTA
;
A
#
# COMPACT_ATOMS: atom_id res chain seq x y z
N MET A 1 -17.61 -2.29 -28.23
CA MET A 1 -18.07 -1.03 -27.62
C MET A 1 -18.94 -1.39 -26.43
N THR A 2 -18.32 -1.49 -25.26
CA THR A 2 -19.03 -1.67 -23.99
C THR A 2 -18.26 -0.84 -22.98
N THR A 3 -18.75 0.38 -22.78
CA THR A 3 -18.36 1.29 -21.72
C THR A 3 -18.66 0.60 -20.39
N ARG A 4 -17.62 0.29 -19.62
CA ARG A 4 -17.77 0.00 -18.18
C ARG A 4 -17.58 1.34 -17.47
N GLU A 5 -18.68 1.99 -17.13
CA GLU A 5 -18.69 2.99 -16.05
C GLU A 5 -18.24 2.27 -14.78
N ARG A 6 -17.01 2.55 -14.32
CA ARG A 6 -16.56 2.16 -12.98
C ARG A 6 -17.00 3.22 -11.98
N ALA A 7 -17.28 2.70 -10.79
CA ALA A 7 -18.04 3.33 -9.74
C ALA A 7 -17.34 4.56 -9.15
N THR A 8 -18.20 5.40 -8.61
CA THR A 8 -17.93 6.68 -7.99
C THR A 8 -17.17 6.50 -6.67
N ARG A 9 -16.10 7.30 -6.49
CA ARG A 9 -15.44 7.73 -5.24
C ARG A 9 -15.57 6.80 -4.02
N VAL A 10 -14.42 6.29 -3.57
CA VAL A 10 -14.14 6.10 -2.14
C VAL A 10 -12.99 7.03 -1.77
N SER A 11 -13.36 8.21 -1.31
CA SER A 11 -12.49 9.15 -0.60
C SER A 11 -12.20 8.62 0.79
N GLY A 12 -10.95 8.25 1.08
CA GLY A 12 -10.55 7.75 2.39
C GLY A 12 -9.04 7.60 2.61
N TRP A 13 -8.20 8.18 1.74
CA TRP A 13 -6.75 8.05 1.87
C TRP A 13 -6.18 9.28 2.59
N PRO A 14 -5.54 9.12 3.76
CA PRO A 14 -4.69 10.18 4.30
C PRO A 14 -3.40 10.22 3.45
N VAL A 15 -3.36 11.15 2.49
CA VAL A 15 -2.10 11.58 1.87
C VAL A 15 -1.37 12.45 2.89
N SER A 16 -0.20 12.02 3.35
CA SER A 16 0.78 12.94 3.93
C SER A 16 2.18 12.49 3.54
N TRP A 17 2.55 12.88 2.33
CA TRP A 17 3.94 13.08 1.97
C TRP A 17 4.34 14.44 2.56
N ALA A 18 5.23 14.40 3.56
CA ALA A 18 5.90 15.55 4.19
C ALA A 18 5.05 16.54 5.04
N ASP A 19 4.73 16.21 6.30
CA ASP A 19 4.79 17.20 7.39
C ASP A 19 4.80 16.56 8.80
N ALA A 20 5.99 16.34 9.37
CA ALA A 20 6.18 16.02 10.79
C ALA A 20 6.93 17.16 11.49
N GLY A 21 6.30 18.33 11.55
CA GLY A 21 6.75 19.52 12.29
C GLY A 21 5.86 19.83 13.49
N ALA A 22 6.35 19.53 14.69
CA ALA A 22 5.74 19.69 16.00
C ALA A 22 4.89 20.95 16.29
N ARG A 23 3.78 20.78 17.03
CA ARG A 23 3.51 21.43 18.36
C ARG A 23 2.22 20.95 19.04
N GLN A 24 2.28 20.96 20.37
CA GLN A 24 1.36 20.37 21.36
C GLN A 24 0.58 21.47 22.11
N GLU A 25 -0.54 21.07 22.77
CA GLU A 25 -1.31 21.73 23.86
C GLU A 25 -2.58 22.57 23.48
N PRO A 26 -3.56 22.82 24.39
CA PRO A 26 -4.54 21.84 24.94
C PRO A 26 -5.99 22.43 25.15
N GLY A 27 -6.98 21.58 25.50
CA GLY A 27 -8.00 21.94 26.52
C GLY A 27 -9.48 22.20 26.16
N GLY A 28 -10.31 21.13 26.16
CA GLY A 28 -11.67 21.01 26.77
C GLY A 28 -12.90 21.76 26.18
N PRO A 29 -14.15 21.53 26.70
CA PRO A 29 -14.68 20.39 27.46
C PRO A 29 -16.04 19.83 26.94
N ALA A 30 -16.47 18.77 27.64
CA ALA A 30 -17.68 17.94 27.59
C ALA A 30 -19.04 18.52 27.17
N ALA A 31 -19.86 17.68 26.54
CA ALA A 31 -21.32 17.70 26.65
C ALA A 31 -21.89 16.27 26.78
N VAL A 32 -22.56 16.06 27.91
CA VAL A 32 -23.36 14.89 28.27
C VAL A 32 -24.76 15.07 27.70
N VAL A 33 -25.29 14.10 26.95
CA VAL A 33 -26.74 13.92 26.77
C VAL A 33 -27.08 12.43 26.85
N THR A 34 -27.94 12.11 27.80
CA THR A 34 -28.48 10.80 28.12
C THR A 34 -29.78 10.48 27.37
N ALA A 35 -29.99 9.17 27.21
CA ALA A 35 -31.25 8.41 27.12
C ALA A 35 -31.86 8.15 25.73
N GLY A 36 -32.11 6.86 25.47
CA GLY A 36 -32.87 6.40 24.32
C GLY A 36 -32.72 4.90 24.03
N THR A 37 -33.32 4.07 24.88
CA THR A 37 -33.41 2.61 24.77
C THR A 37 -33.87 2.11 23.39
N GLY A 38 -33.06 1.25 22.79
CA GLY A 38 -33.40 0.52 21.58
C GLY A 38 -32.42 -0.63 21.31
N ARG A 39 -32.29 -1.56 22.26
CA ARG A 39 -31.56 -2.83 22.05
C ARG A 39 -32.34 -3.66 21.03
N ARG A 40 -32.07 -3.46 19.74
CA ARG A 40 -32.07 -4.57 18.78
C ARG A 40 -30.66 -5.11 18.79
N ALA A 41 -30.50 -6.30 19.34
CA ALA A 41 -29.33 -7.11 19.06
C ALA A 41 -29.32 -7.33 17.54
N SER A 42 -28.56 -6.50 16.83
CA SER A 42 -28.00 -6.93 15.55
C SER A 42 -27.10 -8.09 15.92
N ALA A 43 -27.42 -9.27 15.41
CA ALA A 43 -26.53 -10.40 15.49
C ALA A 43 -25.28 -10.04 14.67
N ALA A 44 -24.33 -9.36 15.30
CA ALA A 44 -22.95 -9.39 14.89
C ALA A 44 -22.53 -10.85 15.08
N GLY A 45 -22.68 -11.63 14.02
CA GLY A 45 -21.94 -12.86 13.88
C GLY A 45 -20.48 -12.47 13.91
N HIS A 46 -19.89 -12.46 15.10
CA HIS A 46 -18.46 -12.63 15.24
C HIS A 46 -18.20 -14.04 14.71
N TYR A 47 -17.97 -14.15 13.41
CA TYR A 47 -17.41 -15.35 12.84
C TYR A 47 -16.00 -15.44 13.42
N PRO A 48 -15.69 -16.47 14.23
CA PRO A 48 -14.41 -16.57 14.93
C PRO A 48 -13.20 -16.70 13.99
N ASP A 49 -13.43 -16.77 12.67
CA ASP A 49 -12.43 -16.87 11.62
C ASP A 49 -12.34 -15.63 10.70
N ALA A 50 -13.21 -14.61 10.90
CA ALA A 50 -13.17 -13.39 10.08
C ALA A 50 -12.02 -12.49 10.52
N MET A 51 -11.17 -12.08 9.56
CA MET A 51 -10.02 -11.20 9.83
C MET A 51 -10.31 -9.79 9.33
N ARG A 52 -10.36 -8.84 10.27
CA ARG A 52 -10.48 -7.42 9.91
C ARG A 52 -9.17 -6.88 9.38
N TYR A 53 -9.24 -5.82 8.58
CA TYR A 53 -8.06 -5.14 8.03
C TYR A 53 -6.97 -4.84 9.09
N GLN A 54 -7.35 -4.26 10.24
CA GLN A 54 -6.41 -3.95 11.34
C GLN A 54 -5.74 -5.20 11.94
N GLU A 55 -6.41 -6.35 11.92
CA GLU A 55 -5.86 -7.61 12.40
C GLU A 55 -4.86 -8.18 11.40
N VAL A 56 -5.10 -7.98 10.09
CA VAL A 56 -4.17 -8.31 9.02
C VAL A 56 -2.92 -7.43 9.10
N GLU A 57 -3.07 -6.10 9.21
CA GLU A 57 -1.94 -5.17 9.39
C GLU A 57 -1.05 -5.60 10.57
N LYS A 58 -1.67 -5.87 11.72
CA LYS A 58 -0.95 -6.31 12.91
C LYS A 58 -0.24 -7.65 12.71
N ALA A 59 -0.88 -8.60 12.03
CA ALA A 59 -0.27 -9.89 11.74
C ALA A 59 0.92 -9.76 10.78
N VAL A 60 0.82 -8.91 9.75
CA VAL A 60 1.92 -8.59 8.83
C VAL A 60 3.08 -7.95 9.58
N GLN A 61 2.83 -6.97 10.45
CA GLN A 61 3.88 -6.38 11.28
C GLN A 61 4.61 -7.45 12.12
N GLN A 62 3.88 -8.37 12.73
CA GLN A 62 4.47 -9.46 13.53
C GLN A 62 5.32 -10.42 12.69
N LEU A 63 4.93 -10.69 11.45
CA LEU A 63 5.72 -11.51 10.52
C LEU A 63 7.03 -10.80 10.14
N ILE A 64 6.97 -9.50 9.82
CA ILE A 64 8.13 -8.68 9.50
C ILE A 64 9.10 -8.58 10.69
N ASP A 65 8.58 -8.38 11.89
CA ASP A 65 9.40 -8.28 13.11
C ASP A 65 10.12 -9.60 13.45
N ALA A 66 9.51 -10.74 13.09
CA ALA A 66 10.03 -12.07 13.39
C ALA A 66 10.96 -12.65 12.31
N ALA A 67 10.87 -12.16 11.08
CA ALA A 67 11.65 -12.65 9.95
C ALA A 67 13.15 -12.30 10.07
N GLY A 68 14.01 -13.19 9.58
CA GLY A 68 15.43 -12.92 9.43
C GLY A 68 15.71 -12.01 8.23
N GLU A 69 16.94 -11.50 8.15
CA GLU A 69 17.32 -10.50 7.12
C GLU A 69 17.27 -11.08 5.70
N ASP A 70 17.63 -12.36 5.53
CA ASP A 70 17.60 -13.03 4.23
C ASP A 70 16.15 -13.23 3.76
N GLU A 71 15.25 -13.63 4.66
CA GLU A 71 13.82 -13.75 4.40
C GLU A 71 13.18 -12.39 4.08
N LEU A 72 13.56 -11.34 4.81
CA LEU A 72 13.09 -9.96 4.58
C LEU A 72 13.53 -9.44 3.21
N HIS A 73 14.80 -9.63 2.84
CA HIS A 73 15.30 -9.20 1.54
C HIS A 73 14.63 -10.00 0.40
N ALA A 74 14.49 -11.33 0.55
CA ALA A 74 13.82 -12.17 -0.44
C ALA A 74 12.34 -11.80 -0.59
N PHE A 75 11.65 -11.52 0.52
CA PHE A 75 10.28 -11.02 0.54
C PHE A 75 10.15 -9.67 -0.18
N GLY A 76 11.02 -8.71 0.15
CA GLY A 76 11.02 -7.38 -0.46
C GLY A 76 11.21 -7.46 -1.98
N LEU A 77 12.23 -8.21 -2.42
CA LEU A 77 12.51 -8.40 -3.84
C LEU A 77 11.35 -9.07 -4.59
N ALA A 78 10.76 -10.12 -4.02
CA ALA A 78 9.62 -10.81 -4.63
C ALA A 78 8.39 -9.90 -4.73
N THR A 79 8.15 -9.08 -3.71
CA THR A 79 6.98 -8.19 -3.65
C THR A 79 7.15 -6.98 -4.56
N ILE A 80 8.32 -6.34 -4.60
CA ILE A 80 8.55 -5.22 -5.52
C ILE A 80 8.44 -5.69 -6.98
N THR A 81 9.03 -6.84 -7.32
CA THR A 81 8.92 -7.41 -8.68
C THR A 81 7.47 -7.63 -9.09
N ARG A 82 6.63 -8.09 -8.16
CA ARG A 82 5.20 -8.29 -8.40
C ARG A 82 4.49 -6.95 -8.65
N LEU A 83 4.73 -5.96 -7.79
CA LEU A 83 4.10 -4.64 -7.85
C LEU A 83 4.59 -3.78 -9.02
N THR A 84 5.77 -4.05 -9.57
CA THR A 84 6.30 -3.34 -10.74
C THR A 84 6.02 -4.08 -12.07
N THR A 85 5.08 -5.02 -12.08
CA THR A 85 4.68 -5.72 -13.32
C THR A 85 3.89 -4.76 -14.23
N ALA A 86 4.02 -4.94 -15.55
CA ALA A 86 3.48 -4.05 -16.58
C ALA A 86 1.99 -3.71 -16.42
N ASP A 87 1.16 -4.64 -15.94
CA ASP A 87 -0.29 -4.46 -15.85
C ASP A 87 -0.72 -3.25 -14.98
N LEU A 88 0.08 -2.86 -13.97
CA LEU A 88 -0.23 -1.70 -13.11
C LEU A 88 0.25 -0.37 -13.70
N VAL A 89 1.26 -0.43 -14.58
CA VAL A 89 1.89 0.75 -15.19
C VAL A 89 1.18 1.10 -16.51
N ASP A 90 0.69 0.10 -17.22
CA ASP A 90 -0.07 0.27 -18.47
C ASP A 90 -1.44 0.95 -18.24
N GLU A 91 -1.93 0.97 -17.00
CA GLU A 91 -3.16 1.68 -16.60
C GLU A 91 -2.93 3.16 -16.24
N ALA A 92 -1.68 3.60 -16.10
CA ALA A 92 -1.34 4.98 -15.73
C ALA A 92 -1.72 5.99 -16.83
N ASP A 93 -2.22 7.16 -16.43
CA ASP A 93 -2.54 8.23 -17.39
C ASP A 93 -1.24 8.79 -18.01
N GLU A 94 -1.22 8.98 -19.33
CA GLU A 94 -0.09 9.60 -20.03
C GLU A 94 0.16 11.04 -19.54
N GLU A 95 -0.84 11.68 -18.93
CA GLU A 95 -0.80 13.05 -18.42
C GLU A 95 -0.18 13.18 -17.01
N ASP A 96 0.01 12.08 -16.26
CA ASP A 96 0.50 12.13 -14.87
C ASP A 96 1.98 12.47 -14.73
N LEU A 97 2.78 12.13 -15.75
CA LEU A 97 4.23 12.26 -15.77
C LEU A 97 4.68 12.93 -17.08
N ASP A 98 5.72 13.76 -17.00
CA ASP A 98 6.40 14.25 -18.19
C ASP A 98 7.26 13.15 -18.88
N GLU A 99 7.88 13.49 -20.01
CA GLU A 99 8.67 12.53 -20.79
C GLU A 99 9.91 12.02 -20.04
N ASP A 100 10.59 12.86 -19.25
CA ASP A 100 11.79 12.44 -18.51
C ASP A 100 11.42 11.54 -17.34
N ALA A 101 10.37 11.89 -16.59
CA ALA A 101 9.83 11.08 -15.51
C ALA A 101 9.35 9.71 -16.02
N ARG A 102 8.68 9.64 -17.18
CA ARG A 102 8.31 8.34 -17.79
C ARG A 102 9.52 7.50 -18.14
N ALA A 103 10.57 8.11 -18.70
CA ALA A 103 11.80 7.39 -19.01
C ALA A 103 12.53 6.91 -17.74
N ALA A 104 12.51 7.70 -16.68
CA ALA A 104 13.05 7.33 -15.38
C ALA A 104 12.26 6.18 -14.75
N LEU A 105 10.92 6.23 -14.78
CA LEU A 105 10.06 5.14 -14.32
C LEU A 105 10.33 3.86 -15.10
N ALA A 106 10.36 3.91 -16.44
CA ALA A 106 10.67 2.73 -17.25
C ALA A 106 12.03 2.10 -16.88
N THR A 107 13.03 2.94 -16.64
CA THR A 107 14.36 2.49 -16.19
C THR A 107 14.30 1.87 -14.79
N ALA A 108 13.55 2.48 -13.87
CA ALA A 108 13.38 1.95 -12.52
C ALA A 108 12.72 0.57 -12.55
N LEU A 109 11.65 0.40 -13.34
CA LEU A 109 10.94 -0.87 -13.49
C LEU A 109 11.84 -1.97 -14.08
N GLU A 110 12.65 -1.63 -15.10
CA GLU A 110 13.60 -2.58 -15.70
C GLU A 110 14.69 -3.03 -14.71
N THR A 111 15.13 -2.11 -13.86
CA THR A 111 16.32 -2.31 -13.03
C THR A 111 16.02 -2.60 -11.55
N VAL A 112 14.77 -2.55 -11.10
CA VAL A 112 14.37 -2.61 -9.68
C VAL A 112 14.94 -3.81 -8.90
N THR A 113 15.21 -4.92 -9.59
CA THR A 113 15.75 -6.15 -8.99
C THR A 113 17.28 -6.20 -8.92
N THR A 114 17.97 -5.30 -9.61
CA THR A 114 19.44 -5.32 -9.77
C THR A 114 20.12 -4.00 -9.44
N ALA A 115 19.40 -2.88 -9.49
CA ALA A 115 19.90 -1.55 -9.16
C ALA A 115 20.21 -1.43 -7.67
N GLY A 116 21.24 -0.64 -7.36
CA GLY A 116 21.54 -0.24 -6.00
C GLY A 116 20.59 0.86 -5.51
N ALA A 117 20.55 1.05 -4.19
CA ALA A 117 19.69 2.04 -3.54
C ALA A 117 19.87 3.47 -4.11
N ALA A 118 21.13 3.91 -4.30
CA ALA A 118 21.45 5.23 -4.84
C ALA A 118 21.00 5.42 -6.30
N GLU A 119 21.00 4.35 -7.10
CA GLU A 119 20.54 4.41 -8.49
C GLU A 119 19.02 4.55 -8.54
N LEU A 120 18.30 3.77 -7.72
CA LEU A 120 16.85 3.88 -7.59
C LEU A 120 16.42 5.23 -7.04
N ARG A 121 17.11 5.76 -6.02
CA ARG A 121 16.86 7.09 -5.47
C ARG A 121 16.99 8.18 -6.54
N ALA A 122 18.05 8.14 -7.34
CA ALA A 122 18.25 9.10 -8.42
C ALA A 122 17.17 9.03 -9.51
N LEU A 123 16.58 7.84 -9.74
CA LEU A 123 15.45 7.68 -10.64
C LEU A 123 14.16 8.24 -10.04
N LEU A 124 13.91 7.97 -8.76
CA LEU A 124 12.75 8.52 -8.04
C LEU A 124 12.80 10.04 -7.97
N ASP A 125 13.95 10.65 -7.70
CA ASP A 125 14.12 12.10 -7.71
C ASP A 125 13.73 12.72 -9.07
N ARG A 126 14.05 12.04 -10.19
CA ARG A 126 13.66 12.48 -11.54
C ARG A 126 12.17 12.30 -11.81
N ILE A 127 11.57 11.23 -11.30
CA ILE A 127 10.13 11.01 -11.41
C ILE A 127 9.38 12.10 -10.63
N ASP A 128 9.81 12.42 -9.42
CA ASP A 128 9.23 13.47 -8.59
C ASP A 128 9.33 14.85 -9.26
N GLU A 129 10.47 15.18 -9.86
CA GLU A 129 10.65 16.45 -10.59
C GLU A 129 9.71 16.57 -11.80
N GLY A 130 9.47 15.46 -12.51
CA GLY A 130 8.59 15.42 -13.69
C GLY A 130 7.15 14.96 -13.42
N THR A 131 6.73 14.89 -12.15
CA THR A 131 5.34 14.59 -11.79
C THR A 131 4.43 15.79 -12.08
N LEU A 132 3.36 15.57 -12.85
CA LEU A 132 2.42 16.59 -13.31
C LEU A 132 1.06 16.53 -12.60
N ALA A 133 0.72 15.38 -12.02
CA ALA A 133 -0.54 15.16 -11.30
C ALA A 133 -0.69 16.09 -10.08
N ASP A 134 -1.83 16.75 -9.94
CA ASP A 134 -2.14 17.67 -8.81
C ASP A 134 -3.06 16.97 -7.79
N GLY A 135 -2.61 15.81 -7.32
CA GLY A 135 -3.34 14.99 -6.33
C GLY A 135 -4.41 14.07 -6.93
N ASP A 136 -4.47 13.94 -8.24
CA ASP A 136 -5.37 13.07 -8.99
C ASP A 136 -4.65 11.96 -9.80
N MET A 137 -3.39 11.68 -9.44
CA MET A 137 -2.57 10.62 -10.02
C MET A 137 -3.33 9.29 -10.08
N ASP A 138 -3.13 8.54 -11.16
CA ASP A 138 -3.70 7.21 -11.30
C ASP A 138 -3.33 6.31 -10.09
N PRO A 139 -4.31 5.61 -9.49
CA PRO A 139 -4.05 4.77 -8.32
C PRO A 139 -3.03 3.66 -8.57
N GLY A 140 -2.99 3.07 -9.77
CA GLY A 140 -2.00 2.05 -10.14
C GLY A 140 -0.59 2.62 -10.15
N LEU A 141 -0.42 3.78 -10.79
CA LEU A 141 0.86 4.50 -10.77
C LEU A 141 1.28 4.87 -9.34
N LEU A 142 0.37 5.38 -8.52
CA LEU A 142 0.65 5.73 -7.14
C LEU A 142 1.13 4.52 -6.31
N ILE A 143 0.51 3.34 -6.50
CA ILE A 143 0.92 2.09 -5.85
C ILE A 143 2.36 1.73 -6.26
N VAL A 144 2.68 1.81 -7.55
CA VAL A 144 4.01 1.49 -8.09
C VAL A 144 5.08 2.43 -7.52
N LEU A 145 4.85 3.75 -7.57
CA LEU A 145 5.80 4.74 -7.06
C LEU A 145 6.03 4.60 -5.56
N THR A 146 4.95 4.40 -4.81
CA THR A 146 5.04 4.20 -3.36
C THR A 146 5.79 2.91 -3.01
N ALA A 147 5.57 1.83 -3.77
CA ALA A 147 6.31 0.59 -3.60
C ALA A 147 7.81 0.76 -3.90
N LEU A 148 8.16 1.49 -4.96
CA LEU A 148 9.54 1.81 -5.31
C LEU A 148 10.23 2.65 -4.21
N GLU A 149 9.55 3.63 -3.63
CA GLU A 149 10.09 4.45 -2.53
C GLU A 149 10.39 3.60 -1.29
N HIS A 150 9.45 2.74 -0.87
CA HIS A 150 9.65 1.86 0.27
C HIS A 150 10.79 0.84 0.03
N TRP A 151 10.84 0.24 -1.15
CA TRP A 151 11.94 -0.67 -1.50
C TRP A 151 13.30 0.05 -1.48
N THR A 152 13.37 1.24 -2.08
CA THR A 152 14.59 2.05 -2.12
C THR A 152 15.05 2.43 -0.71
N THR A 153 14.13 2.91 0.13
CA THR A 153 14.42 3.30 1.51
C THR A 153 14.84 2.10 2.36
N PHE A 154 14.25 0.91 2.15
CA PHE A 154 14.72 -0.31 2.78
C PHE A 154 16.18 -0.63 2.40
N LEU A 155 16.55 -0.51 1.12
CA LEU A 155 17.91 -0.74 0.66
C LEU A 155 18.91 0.28 1.23
N GLU A 156 18.49 1.53 1.45
CA GLU A 156 19.33 2.59 2.01
C GLU A 156 19.53 2.45 3.52
N GLU A 157 18.45 2.19 4.26
CA GLU A 157 18.41 2.37 5.71
C GLU A 157 18.22 1.07 6.48
N HIS A 158 17.93 -0.04 5.78
CA HIS A 158 17.61 -1.35 6.36
C HIS A 158 16.46 -1.29 7.39
N ARG A 159 15.52 -0.36 7.20
CA ARG A 159 14.35 -0.22 8.07
C ARG A 159 13.30 -1.26 7.72
N ARG A 160 13.10 -2.23 8.62
CA ARG A 160 12.04 -3.26 8.50
C ARG A 160 10.64 -2.69 8.24
N GLY A 161 10.34 -1.50 8.79
CA GLY A 161 9.06 -0.82 8.59
C GLY A 161 8.73 -0.56 7.12
N GLU A 162 9.74 -0.36 6.27
CA GLU A 162 9.53 -0.18 4.83
C GLU A 162 9.03 -1.46 4.15
N LEU A 163 9.43 -2.64 4.64
CA LEU A 163 8.90 -3.92 4.16
C LEU A 163 7.49 -4.20 4.68
N TYR A 164 7.14 -3.67 5.86
CA TYR A 164 5.74 -3.66 6.30
C TYR A 164 4.89 -2.83 5.33
N GLU A 165 5.30 -1.60 5.01
CA GLU A 165 4.56 -0.75 4.06
C GLU A 165 4.45 -1.43 2.69
N LEU A 166 5.52 -2.04 2.18
CA LEU A 166 5.49 -2.79 0.92
C LEU A 166 4.51 -3.97 0.96
N ALA A 167 4.38 -4.66 2.10
CA ALA A 167 3.39 -5.72 2.28
C ALA A 167 1.95 -5.18 2.24
N ILE A 168 1.71 -4.00 2.83
CA ILE A 168 0.40 -3.33 2.78
C ILE A 168 0.07 -2.90 1.35
N ARG A 169 0.99 -2.26 0.62
CA ARG A 169 0.80 -1.94 -0.81
C ARG A 169 0.47 -3.17 -1.65
N SER A 170 1.06 -4.31 -1.28
CA SER A 170 0.78 -5.57 -1.94
C SER A 170 -0.68 -6.02 -1.75
N LEU A 171 -1.25 -5.83 -0.56
CA LEU A 171 -2.65 -6.16 -0.27
C LEU A 171 -3.61 -5.13 -0.87
N GLU A 172 -3.27 -3.84 -0.79
CA GLU A 172 -4.07 -2.75 -1.37
C GLU A 172 -4.25 -2.88 -2.89
N GLU A 173 -3.22 -3.35 -3.60
CA GLU A 173 -3.33 -3.62 -5.03
C GLU A 173 -4.40 -4.68 -5.35
N VAL A 174 -4.47 -5.75 -4.53
CA VAL A 174 -5.50 -6.78 -4.71
C VAL A 174 -6.86 -6.22 -4.34
N ASP A 175 -6.96 -5.48 -3.24
CA ASP A 175 -8.19 -4.82 -2.80
C ASP A 175 -8.73 -3.85 -3.85
N TYR A 176 -7.86 -3.09 -4.51
CA TYR A 176 -8.23 -2.23 -5.63
C TYR A 176 -8.89 -3.00 -6.79
N ARG A 177 -8.45 -4.23 -7.05
CA ARG A 177 -9.02 -5.09 -8.10
C ARG A 177 -10.33 -5.76 -7.70
N VAL A 178 -10.45 -6.25 -6.47
CA VAL A 178 -11.59 -7.09 -6.04
C VAL A 178 -12.60 -6.40 -5.12
N SER A 179 -12.25 -5.24 -4.56
CA SER A 179 -13.04 -4.48 -3.57
C SER A 179 -13.44 -5.33 -2.36
N ALA A 180 -12.46 -5.65 -1.51
CA ALA A 180 -12.63 -6.51 -0.36
C ALA A 180 -13.57 -5.91 0.70
N GLU A 181 -14.27 -6.78 1.42
CA GLU A 181 -15.16 -6.38 2.51
C GLU A 181 -14.36 -6.07 3.78
N LEU A 182 -14.53 -4.87 4.35
CA LEU A 182 -13.75 -4.44 5.52
C LEU A 182 -14.00 -5.27 6.78
N ASP A 183 -15.18 -5.88 6.89
CA ASP A 183 -15.58 -6.71 8.04
C ASP A 183 -14.97 -8.11 8.02
N ASP A 184 -14.53 -8.59 6.84
CA ASP A 184 -13.78 -9.83 6.64
C ASP A 184 -12.85 -9.67 5.42
N PHE A 185 -11.70 -9.03 5.65
CA PHE A 185 -10.77 -8.58 4.61
C PHE A 185 -10.19 -9.73 3.79
N LEU A 186 -10.17 -10.95 4.37
CA LEU A 186 -9.65 -12.16 3.73
C LEU A 186 -10.77 -13.09 3.20
N ALA A 187 -12.03 -12.63 3.18
CA ALA A 187 -13.13 -13.42 2.63
C ALA A 187 -12.95 -13.70 1.13
N ASP A 188 -12.37 -12.74 0.39
CA ASP A 188 -12.09 -12.92 -1.02
C ASP A 188 -10.90 -13.87 -1.23
N PRO A 189 -11.01 -14.88 -2.13
CA PRO A 189 -9.93 -15.82 -2.39
C PRO A 189 -8.62 -15.18 -2.85
N GLU A 190 -8.67 -14.08 -3.61
CA GLU A 190 -7.47 -13.37 -4.07
C GLU A 190 -6.78 -12.65 -2.91
N MET A 191 -7.54 -12.01 -2.02
CA MET A 191 -7.01 -11.40 -0.80
C MET A 191 -6.38 -12.44 0.13
N ALA A 192 -7.08 -13.56 0.35
CA ALA A 192 -6.57 -14.66 1.16
C ALA A 192 -5.28 -15.26 0.57
N ALA A 193 -5.21 -15.40 -0.77
CA ALA A 193 -4.05 -15.92 -1.46
C ALA A 193 -2.84 -14.97 -1.32
N GLU A 194 -3.06 -13.66 -1.43
CA GLU A 194 -1.99 -12.68 -1.29
C GLU A 194 -1.45 -12.63 0.15
N TYR A 195 -2.34 -12.62 1.14
CA TYR A 195 -1.92 -12.72 2.54
C TYR A 195 -1.16 -14.04 2.81
N ALA A 196 -1.60 -15.15 2.23
CA ALA A 196 -0.91 -16.43 2.35
C ALA A 196 0.48 -16.43 1.69
N ARG A 197 0.68 -15.70 0.59
CA ARG A 197 1.98 -15.48 -0.06
C ARG A 197 2.92 -14.72 0.88
N ILE A 198 2.46 -13.58 1.41
CA ILE A 198 3.24 -12.75 2.35
C ILE A 198 3.71 -13.60 3.54
N ARG A 199 2.78 -14.35 4.15
CA ARG A 199 3.10 -15.23 5.28
C ARG A 199 4.15 -16.29 4.91
N GLN A 200 4.01 -16.94 3.75
CA GLN A 200 4.97 -17.95 3.31
C GLN A 200 6.36 -17.37 3.08
N SER A 201 6.46 -16.20 2.45
CA SER A 201 7.75 -15.54 2.19
C SER A 201 8.48 -15.12 3.46
N LEU A 202 7.75 -14.73 4.51
CA LEU A 202 8.33 -14.25 5.78
C LEU A 202 8.56 -15.34 6.82
N THR A 203 8.23 -16.60 6.50
CA THR A 203 8.38 -17.75 7.41
C THR A 203 9.17 -18.91 6.80
N ALA A 204 9.72 -18.70 5.60
CA ALA A 204 10.44 -19.71 4.81
C ALA A 204 11.81 -20.08 5.37
#